data_AF-A0A8S3YK69-F1
#
_entry.id   AF-A0A8S3YK69-F1
#
_cell.length_a   1.000
_cell.length_b   1.000
_cell.length_c   1.000
_cell.angle_alpha   90.00
_cell.angle_beta   90.00
_cell.angle_gamma   90.00
#
_symmetry.space_group_name_H-M   'P 1'
#
loop_
_entity.id
_entity.type
_entity.pdbx_description
1 polymer ?
#
loop_
_entity_poly.entity_id
_entity_poly.type
_entity_poly.pdbx_seq_one_letter_code
_entity_poly.pdbx_strand_id
1 'polypeptide(L)'
;CKPGFFQFGETCIAHCPQHFFGSVQAVQMASLTNPNFTKPLLHTQGICVPCHPSCLTCKTSVAADCFQCASGFERKGEMCEKKMIWDLLDPDVMKHLAWAIIICLAAILLF
;
A
#
# COMPACT_ATOMS: atom_id res chain seq x y z
N CYS A 1 4.52 -13.57 19.38
CA CYS A 1 3.43 -12.76 19.98
C CYS A 1 2.41 -13.66 20.66
N LYS A 2 1.60 -13.17 21.61
CA LYS A 2 0.49 -13.97 22.18
C LYS A 2 -0.56 -14.27 21.09
N PRO A 3 -1.28 -15.39 21.16
CA PRO A 3 -2.43 -15.64 20.30
C PRO A 3 -3.42 -14.46 20.35
N GLY A 4 -3.89 -14.00 19.18
CA GLY A 4 -4.73 -12.80 19.04
C GLY A 4 -3.95 -11.50 18.79
N PHE A 5 -2.62 -11.51 18.86
CA PHE A 5 -1.77 -10.37 18.47
C PHE A 5 -0.96 -10.70 17.22
N PHE A 6 -0.70 -9.68 16.41
CA PHE A 6 0.12 -9.72 15.21
C PHE A 6 1.49 -9.13 15.46
N GLN A 7 2.53 -9.75 14.90
CA GLN A 7 3.88 -9.19 14.92
C GLN A 7 4.01 -8.09 13.86
N PHE A 8 4.53 -6.93 14.29
CA PHE A 8 4.88 -5.81 13.42
C PHE A 8 6.27 -5.31 13.82
N GLY A 9 7.28 -5.65 13.00
CA GLY A 9 8.69 -5.48 13.34
C GLY A 9 9.06 -6.26 14.62
N GLU A 10 9.53 -5.55 15.63
CA GLU A 10 9.90 -6.10 16.95
C GLU A 10 8.76 -6.05 17.97
N THR A 11 7.62 -5.47 17.61
CA THR A 11 6.47 -5.27 18.51
C THR A 11 5.31 -6.19 18.19
N CYS A 12 4.43 -6.41 19.17
CA CYS A 12 3.19 -7.18 19.00
C CYS A 12 1.98 -6.26 19.16
N ILE A 13 1.16 -6.15 18.12
CA ILE A 13 0.00 -5.25 18.07
C ILE A 13 -1.30 -6.03 17.83
N ALA A 14 -2.42 -5.54 18.34
CA ALA A 14 -3.71 -6.21 18.18
C ALA A 14 -4.29 -6.06 16.76
N HIS A 15 -4.01 -4.92 16.10
CA HIS A 15 -4.47 -4.61 14.76
C HIS A 15 -3.31 -4.10 13.91
N CYS A 16 -3.19 -4.60 12.67
CA CYS A 16 -2.19 -4.11 11.74
C CYS A 16 -2.50 -2.68 11.28
N PRO A 17 -1.47 -1.83 11.08
CA PRO A 17 -1.65 -0.46 10.61
C PRO A 17 -2.11 -0.42 9.14
N GLN A 18 -2.44 0.77 8.66
CA GLN A 18 -2.73 1.00 7.23
C GLN A 18 -1.57 0.53 6.36
N HIS A 19 -1.88 0.06 5.15
CA HIS A 19 -0.97 -0.62 4.22
C HIS A 19 -0.51 -2.01 4.64
N PHE A 20 -1.02 -2.57 5.74
CA PHE A 20 -0.72 -3.93 6.17
C PHE A 20 -2.01 -4.71 6.45
N PHE A 21 -1.96 -6.03 6.28
CA PHE A 21 -3.03 -6.94 6.65
C PHE A 21 -2.50 -8.04 7.57
N GLY A 22 -3.37 -8.55 8.45
CA GLY A 22 -3.03 -9.64 9.36
C GLY A 22 -3.05 -10.97 8.63
N SER A 23 -1.95 -11.71 8.68
CA SER A 23 -1.84 -13.07 8.16
C SER A 23 -1.24 -14.00 9.22
N VAL A 24 -1.56 -15.29 9.14
CA VAL A 24 -1.05 -16.29 10.07
C VAL A 24 0.00 -17.12 9.35
N GLN A 25 1.24 -17.11 9.85
CA GLN A 25 2.33 -17.90 9.30
C GLN A 25 2.71 -19.03 10.27
N ALA A 26 2.96 -20.22 9.73
CA ALA A 26 3.54 -21.30 10.50
C ALA A 26 5.03 -21.01 10.71
N VAL A 27 5.42 -20.87 11.98
CA VAL A 27 6.81 -20.71 12.39
C VAL A 27 7.28 -21.99 13.05
N GLN A 28 8.47 -22.45 12.64
CA GLN A 28 9.16 -23.53 13.33
C GLN A 28 9.90 -22.91 14.51
N MET A 29 9.48 -23.25 15.73
CA MET A 29 10.26 -22.89 16.91
C MET A 29 11.54 -23.71 16.90
N ALA A 30 12.68 -23.07 17.19
CA ALA A 30 13.95 -23.76 17.39
C ALA A 30 13.76 -24.90 18.41
N SER A 31 14.19 -26.09 18.01
CA SER A 31 14.14 -27.32 18.79
C SER A 31 14.69 -27.10 20.19
N LEU A 32 13.90 -27.39 21.22
CA LEU A 32 14.46 -27.70 22.53
C LEU A 32 15.28 -28.98 22.34
N THR A 33 16.60 -28.84 22.32
CA THR A 33 17.56 -29.93 22.22
C THR A 33 17.46 -30.79 23.47
N ASN A 34 16.52 -31.73 23.48
CA ASN A 34 16.49 -32.87 24.39
C ASN A 34 16.51 -34.13 23.51
N PRO A 35 17.54 -34.98 23.58
CA PRO A 35 17.89 -35.95 22.53
C PRO A 35 16.89 -37.08 22.25
N ASN A 36 15.68 -37.08 22.81
CA ASN A 36 14.74 -38.20 22.73
C ASN A 36 13.33 -37.90 22.19
N PHE A 37 12.99 -36.67 21.76
CA PHE A 37 11.65 -36.44 21.19
C PHE A 37 11.60 -35.25 20.21
N THR A 38 11.89 -35.49 18.93
CA THR A 38 11.71 -34.49 17.86
C THR A 38 10.27 -34.49 17.35
N LYS A 39 9.36 -33.83 18.07
CA LYS A 39 8.11 -33.34 17.48
C LYS A 39 8.30 -31.86 17.14
N PRO A 40 8.36 -31.46 15.85
CA PRO A 40 8.35 -30.06 15.50
C PRO A 40 7.02 -29.47 15.99
N LEU A 41 7.09 -28.61 17.01
CA LEU A 41 5.95 -27.85 17.48
C LEU A 41 5.68 -26.78 16.41
N LEU A 42 4.82 -27.12 15.44
CA LEU A 42 4.25 -26.17 14.49
C LEU A 42 3.45 -25.15 15.31
N HIS A 43 4.03 -23.98 15.51
CA HIS A 43 3.34 -22.86 16.11
C HIS A 43 2.90 -21.92 15.00
N THR A 44 1.66 -21.44 15.08
CA THR A 44 1.15 -20.42 14.17
C THR A 44 1.30 -19.06 14.81
N GLN A 45 1.94 -18.13 14.11
CA GLN A 45 2.13 -16.76 14.57
C GLN A 45 1.43 -15.79 13.61
N GLY A 46 0.63 -14.89 14.17
CA GLY A 46 0.08 -13.76 13.42
C GLY A 46 1.18 -12.76 13.10
N ILE A 47 1.29 -12.34 11.84
CA ILE A 47 2.21 -11.32 11.35
C ILE A 47 1.44 -10.29 10.52
N CYS A 48 1.90 -9.05 10.52
CA CYS A 48 1.40 -8.02 9.62
C CYS A 48 2.18 -8.05 8.31
N VAL A 49 1.51 -8.33 7.21
CA VAL A 49 2.09 -8.44 5.85
C VAL A 49 1.74 -7.17 5.07
N PRO A 50 2.68 -6.59 4.30
CA PRO A 50 2.39 -5.41 3.49
C PRO A 50 1.37 -5.72 2.37
N CYS A 51 0.48 -4.76 2.16
CA CYS A 51 -0.43 -4.72 1.03
C CYS A 51 0.30 -4.38 -0.28
N HIS A 52 -0.38 -4.55 -1.42
CA HIS A 52 0.08 -3.98 -2.68
C HIS A 52 0.19 -2.44 -2.54
N PRO A 53 1.22 -1.78 -3.12
CA PRO A 53 1.47 -0.35 -2.92
C PRO A 53 0.34 0.58 -3.39
N SER A 54 -0.54 0.11 -4.28
CA SER A 54 -1.73 0.84 -4.71
C SER A 54 -2.84 0.89 -3.66
N CYS A 55 -2.68 0.20 -2.54
CA CYS A 55 -3.77 -0.09 -1.60
C CYS A 55 -3.48 0.44 -0.20
N LEU A 56 -4.52 1.03 0.40
CA LEU A 56 -4.53 1.52 1.77
C LEU A 56 -4.94 0.41 2.75
N THR A 57 -5.96 -0.37 2.38
CA THR A 57 -6.40 -1.56 3.13
C THR A 57 -6.67 -2.69 2.16
N CYS A 58 -6.21 -3.90 2.49
CA CYS A 58 -6.29 -5.06 1.61
C CYS A 58 -6.65 -6.34 2.37
N LYS A 59 -7.23 -7.31 1.66
CA LYS A 59 -7.44 -8.67 2.18
C LYS A 59 -6.23 -9.55 1.92
N THR A 60 -5.56 -9.35 0.80
CA THR A 60 -4.37 -10.08 0.37
C THR A 60 -3.32 -9.10 -0.16
N SER A 61 -2.11 -9.59 -0.41
CA SER A 61 -1.04 -8.79 -1.02
C SER A 61 -1.27 -8.49 -2.52
N VAL A 62 -2.39 -8.90 -3.11
CA VAL A 62 -2.72 -8.72 -4.52
C VAL A 62 -3.45 -7.40 -4.73
N ALA A 63 -3.12 -6.68 -5.82
CA ALA A 63 -3.74 -5.40 -6.17
C ALA A 63 -5.26 -5.46 -6.38
N ALA A 64 -5.80 -6.65 -6.63
CA ALA A 64 -7.22 -6.90 -6.88
C ALA A 64 -8.06 -6.97 -5.59
N ASP A 65 -7.44 -7.36 -4.48
CA ASP A 65 -8.12 -7.62 -3.20
C ASP A 65 -8.09 -6.41 -2.27
N CYS A 66 -8.19 -5.21 -2.85
CA CYS A 66 -8.06 -3.96 -2.13
C CYS A 66 -9.43 -3.39 -1.75
N PHE A 67 -9.61 -3.15 -0.45
CA PHE A 67 -10.82 -2.53 0.08
C PHE A 67 -10.82 -1.02 -0.16
N GLN A 68 -9.64 -0.40 0.03
CA GLN A 68 -9.43 1.02 -0.22
C GLN A 68 -8.13 1.22 -0.99
N CYS A 69 -8.17 2.06 -2.02
CA CYS A 69 -6.99 2.47 -2.76
C CYS A 69 -6.20 3.53 -1.98
N ALA A 70 -4.88 3.51 -2.12
CA ALA A 70 -4.01 4.53 -1.55
C ALA A 70 -4.24 5.90 -2.22
N SER A 71 -3.84 6.98 -1.56
CA SER A 71 -3.94 8.34 -2.13
C SER A 71 -3.24 8.41 -3.48
N GLY A 72 -3.93 8.98 -4.48
CA GLY A 72 -3.43 9.04 -5.86
C GLY A 72 -3.70 7.78 -6.69
N PHE A 73 -4.46 6.81 -6.17
CA PHE A 73 -5.01 5.69 -6.93
C PHE A 73 -6.54 5.73 -6.93
N GLU A 74 -7.16 5.33 -8.04
CA GLU A 74 -8.60 5.18 -8.20
C GLU A 74 -8.95 3.72 -8.51
N ARG A 75 -10.08 3.27 -7.97
CA ARG A 75 -10.57 1.91 -8.19
C ARG A 75 -11.13 1.81 -9.60
N LYS A 76 -10.51 0.99 -10.45
CA LYS A 76 -10.95 0.73 -11.81
C LYS A 76 -11.18 -0.76 -11.99
N GLY A 77 -12.45 -1.16 -11.86
CA GLY A 77 -12.83 -2.57 -11.73
C GLY A 77 -12.30 -3.16 -10.43
N GLU A 78 -11.56 -4.27 -10.53
CA GLU A 78 -11.00 -4.97 -9.38
C GLU A 78 -9.66 -4.39 -8.92
N MET A 79 -8.97 -3.57 -9.71
CA MET A 79 -7.63 -3.07 -9.39
C MET A 79 -7.60 -1.58 -9.07
N CYS A 80 -6.67 -1.17 -8.21
CA CYS A 80 -6.38 0.24 -7.96
C CYS A 80 -5.35 0.74 -8.99
N GLU A 81 -5.78 1.59 -9.92
CA GLU A 81 -4.92 2.23 -10.92
C GLU A 81 -4.51 3.62 -10.46
N LYS A 82 -3.34 4.09 -10.89
CA LYS A 82 -2.89 5.45 -10.55
C LYS A 82 -3.85 6.46 -11.17
N LYS A 83 -4.32 7.40 -10.36
CA LYS A 83 -5.12 8.53 -10.82
C LYS A 83 -4.25 9.35 -11.77
N MET A 84 -4.51 9.22 -13.06
CA MET A 84 -4.04 10.21 -14.02
C MET A 84 -4.89 11.45 -13.77
N ILE A 85 -4.28 12.44 -13.11
CA ILE A 85 -4.89 13.75 -12.89
C ILE A 85 -4.90 14.45 -14.24
N TRP A 86 -5.90 14.13 -15.07
CA TRP A 86 -6.14 14.82 -16.33
C TRP A 86 -6.61 16.26 -16.12
N ASP A 87 -6.83 16.72 -14.87
CA ASP A 87 -7.07 18.13 -14.52
C ASP A 87 -5.93 19.07 -14.97
N LEU A 88 -4.72 18.57 -15.23
CA LEU A 88 -3.64 19.35 -15.85
C LEU A 88 -3.72 19.41 -17.38
N LEU A 89 -4.46 18.49 -18.00
CA LEU A 89 -4.85 18.51 -19.41
C LEU A 89 -6.29 18.99 -19.58
N ASP A 90 -6.84 19.68 -18.58
CA ASP A 90 -8.13 20.33 -18.72
C ASP A 90 -7.99 21.41 -19.82
N PRO A 91 -8.77 21.34 -20.91
CA PRO A 91 -8.64 22.27 -22.04
C PRO A 91 -8.77 23.73 -21.63
N ASP A 92 -9.51 24.02 -20.55
CA ASP A 92 -9.66 25.37 -20.03
C ASP A 92 -8.37 25.89 -19.36
N VAL A 93 -7.67 25.05 -18.59
CA VAL A 93 -6.39 25.42 -17.96
C VAL A 93 -5.28 25.59 -19.01
N MET A 94 -5.25 24.71 -20.02
CA MET A 94 -4.32 24.84 -21.15
C MET A 94 -4.54 26.12 -21.96
N LYS A 95 -5.81 26.52 -22.17
CA LYS A 95 -6.15 27.79 -22.82
C LYS A 95 -5.62 28.98 -22.02
N HIS A 96 -5.83 29.00 -20.70
CA HIS A 96 -5.33 30.08 -19.85
C HIS A 96 -3.79 30.19 -19.88
N LEU A 97 -3.09 29.05 -19.83
CA LEU A 97 -1.63 29.00 -19.97
C LEU A 97 -1.16 29.52 -21.34
N ALA A 98 -1.84 29.16 -22.43
CA ALA A 98 -1.50 29.63 -23.77
C ALA A 98 -1.64 31.15 -23.90
N TRP A 99 -2.73 31.74 -23.40
CA TRP A 99 -2.92 33.19 -23.39
C TRP A 99 -1.85 33.91 -22.56
N ALA A 100 -1.49 33.37 -21.39
CA ALA A 100 -0.42 33.93 -20.56
C ALA A 100 0.93 33.95 -21.28
N ILE A 101 1.28 32.87 -22.00
CA ILE A 101 2.51 32.78 -22.79
C ILE A 101 2.51 33.81 -23.93
N ILE A 102 1.40 33.95 -24.65
CA ILE A 102 1.27 34.94 -25.75
C ILE A 102 1.48 36.36 -25.23
N ILE A 103 0.86 36.71 -24.10
CA ILE A 103 1.00 38.03 -23.48
C ILE A 103 2.46 38.27 -23.04
N CYS A 104 3.09 37.27 -22.41
CA CYS A 104 4.49 37.37 -22.01
C CYS A 104 5.44 37.57 -23.20
N LEU A 105 5.25 36.83 -24.29
CA LEU A 105 6.07 36.98 -25.50
C LEU A 105 5.83 38.34 -26.18
N ALA A 106 4.59 38.81 -26.23
CA ALA A 106 4.28 40.14 -26.75
C ALA A 106 4.94 41.26 -25.93
N ALA A 107 4.95 41.13 -24.60
CA ALA A 107 5.60 42.10 -23.72
C ALA A 107 7.13 42.11 -23.88
N ILE A 108 7.75 40.94 -24.11
CA ILE A 108 9.20 40.85 -24.38
C ILE A 108 9.56 41.46 -25.73
N LEU A 109 8.71 41.28 -26.76
CA LEU A 109 8.96 41.82 -28.10
C LEU A 109 8.69 43.33 -28.23
N LEU A 110 7.93 43.91 -27.29
CA LEU A 110 7.61 45.34 -27.25
C LEU A 110 8.63 46.18 -26.45
N PHE A 111 9.61 45.55 -25.81
CA PHE A 111 10.69 46.18 -25.05
C PHE A 111 12.04 46.02 -25.76
#